data_AF-A0A9N9H990-F1
#
_entry.id   AF-A0A9N9H990-F1
#
_cell.length_a   1.000
_cell.length_b   1.000
_cell.length_c   1.000
_cell.angle_alpha   90.00
_cell.angle_beta   90.00
_cell.angle_gamma   90.00
#
_symmetry.space_group_name_H-M   'P 1'
#
loop_
_entity.id
_entity.type
_entity.pdbx_description
1 polymer ?
#
loop_
_entity_poly.entity_id
_entity_poly.type
_entity_poly.pdbx_seq_one_letter_code
_entity_poly.pdbx_strand_id
1 'polypeptide(L)'
;TGYKRKQNEVDEDTVSLEETYEIVTDAEKWYFLHCKVNGDKGTKFELTRQPVSVDRPGDDVEKYKASVRMVLEYILWLLSQMEEAEANTGISWR
;
A
#
# COMPACT_ATOMS: atom_id res chain seq x y z
N THR A 1 11.35 -1.26 -27.56
CA THR A 1 11.49 -2.56 -26.86
C THR A 1 10.74 -2.48 -25.56
N GLY A 2 9.50 -2.97 -25.53
CA GLY A 2 8.65 -2.91 -24.34
C GLY A 2 8.97 -4.04 -23.38
N TYR A 3 9.42 -3.72 -22.17
CA TYR A 3 9.59 -4.69 -21.10
C TYR A 3 8.22 -5.10 -20.56
N LYS A 4 7.68 -6.21 -21.05
CA LYS A 4 6.58 -6.92 -20.40
C LYS A 4 7.18 -7.76 -19.28
N ARG A 5 6.99 -7.36 -18.02
CA ARG A 5 7.35 -8.21 -16.87
C ARG A 5 6.27 -9.28 -16.70
N LYS A 6 6.69 -10.53 -16.56
CA LYS A 6 5.81 -11.64 -16.15
C LYS A 6 5.58 -11.50 -14.65
N GLN A 7 4.35 -11.72 -14.18
CA GLN A 7 3.90 -11.56 -12.79
C GLN A 7 4.61 -12.48 -11.77
N ASN A 8 5.56 -13.33 -12.20
CA ASN A 8 6.12 -14.41 -11.39
C ASN A 8 7.63 -14.28 -11.09
N GLU A 9 8.29 -13.19 -11.47
CA GLU A 9 9.67 -12.92 -11.01
C GLU A 9 9.59 -11.96 -9.81
N VAL A 10 9.28 -12.52 -8.65
CA VAL A 10 9.67 -11.90 -7.37
C VAL A 10 11.11 -12.33 -7.16
N ASP A 11 12.05 -11.38 -7.20
CA ASP A 11 13.47 -11.65 -6.95
C ASP A 11 13.61 -12.37 -5.60
N GLU A 12 14.29 -13.51 -5.63
CA GLU A 12 14.55 -14.38 -4.46
C GLU A 12 15.41 -13.67 -3.39
N ASP A 13 16.00 -12.52 -3.74
CA ASP A 13 16.82 -11.65 -2.88
C ASP A 13 16.02 -10.54 -2.18
N THR A 14 14.71 -10.41 -2.45
CA THR A 14 13.86 -9.52 -1.65
C THR A 14 13.52 -10.21 -0.34
N VAL A 15 13.88 -9.59 0.78
CA VAL A 15 13.45 -9.98 2.13
C VAL A 15 12.02 -10.50 2.06
N SER A 16 11.84 -11.80 2.32
CA SER A 16 10.53 -12.46 2.30
C SER A 16 9.69 -11.91 3.45
N LEU A 17 9.15 -10.70 3.27
CA LEU A 17 8.17 -10.13 4.14
C LEU A 17 6.88 -10.94 3.96
N GLU A 18 6.45 -11.62 5.02
CA GLU A 18 5.21 -12.39 5.04
C GLU A 18 4.00 -11.53 4.64
N GLU A 19 4.09 -10.21 4.88
CA GLU A 19 3.10 -9.21 4.52
C GLU A 19 3.78 -7.94 3.95
N THR A 20 3.21 -7.37 2.90
CA THR A 20 3.67 -6.11 2.28
C THR A 20 2.47 -5.22 2.00
N TYR A 21 2.65 -3.91 2.16
CA TYR A 21 1.61 -2.92 1.87
C TYR A 21 2.07 -1.97 0.76
N GLU A 22 1.16 -1.62 -0.15
CA GLU A 22 1.42 -0.67 -1.22
C GLU A 22 0.28 0.36 -1.36
N ILE A 23 0.63 1.53 -1.88
CA ILE A 23 -0.31 2.60 -2.21
C ILE A 23 -0.39 2.70 -3.73
N VAL A 24 -1.60 2.60 -4.29
CA VAL A 24 -1.87 2.80 -5.71
C VAL A 24 -2.76 4.02 -5.87
N THR A 25 -2.37 4.98 -6.70
CA THR A 25 -3.16 6.19 -6.94
C THR A 25 -3.12 6.65 -8.39
N ASP A 26 -4.24 7.17 -8.89
CA ASP A 26 -4.40 7.80 -10.21
C ASP A 26 -4.57 9.33 -10.11
N ALA A 27 -4.02 9.94 -9.05
CA ALA A 27 -4.12 11.34 -8.62
C ALA A 27 -5.43 11.71 -7.91
N GLU A 28 -6.57 11.11 -8.29
CA GLU A 28 -7.87 11.39 -7.65
C GLU A 28 -8.26 10.31 -6.66
N LYS A 29 -7.94 9.04 -6.94
CA LYS A 29 -8.31 7.90 -6.10
C LYS A 29 -7.09 7.30 -5.45
N TRP A 30 -7.26 6.91 -4.20
CA TRP A 30 -6.25 6.22 -3.40
C TRP A 30 -6.75 4.82 -3.08
N TYR A 31 -5.96 3.83 -3.45
CA TYR A 31 -6.17 2.43 -3.13
C TYR A 31 -5.02 1.95 -2.27
N PHE A 32 -5.34 1.10 -1.30
CA PHE A 32 -4.35 0.48 -0.45
C PHE A 32 -4.37 -1.02 -0.72
N LEU A 33 -3.22 -1.54 -1.11
CA LEU A 33 -3.01 -2.94 -1.44
C LEU A 33 -2.30 -3.60 -0.26
N HIS A 34 -2.90 -4.67 0.26
CA HIS A 34 -2.26 -5.56 1.19
C HIS A 34 -1.92 -6.87 0.47
N CYS A 35 -0.64 -7.23 0.49
CA CYS A 35 -0.09 -8.42 -0.09
C CYS A 35 0.34 -9.36 1.04
N LYS A 36 -0.17 -10.58 1.06
CA LYS A 36 0.21 -11.59 2.06
C LYS A 36 0.72 -12.85 1.38
N VAL A 37 1.93 -13.27 1.71
CA VAL A 37 2.51 -14.53 1.25
C VAL A 37 1.94 -15.66 2.10
N ASN A 38 1.05 -16.47 1.52
CA ASN A 38 0.53 -17.66 2.19
C ASN A 38 1.31 -18.88 1.71
N GLY A 39 2.45 -19.18 2.34
CA GLY A 39 3.30 -20.37 2.13
C GLY A 39 2.95 -21.21 0.89
N ASP A 40 2.08 -22.22 1.07
CA ASP A 40 1.77 -23.22 0.04
C ASP A 40 0.70 -22.79 -1.00
N LYS A 41 0.01 -21.67 -0.78
CA LYS A 41 -1.13 -21.19 -1.60
C LYS A 41 -0.77 -20.00 -2.49
N GLY A 42 0.49 -19.56 -2.47
CA GLY A 42 0.96 -18.39 -3.19
C GLY A 42 0.53 -17.07 -2.54
N THR A 43 0.76 -15.98 -3.26
CA THR A 43 0.54 -14.62 -2.78
C THR A 43 -0.92 -14.21 -2.89
N LYS A 44 -1.53 -13.76 -1.78
CA LYS A 44 -2.88 -13.20 -1.76
C LYS A 44 -2.80 -11.68 -1.80
N PHE A 45 -3.53 -11.11 -2.75
CA PHE A 45 -3.64 -9.66 -2.92
C PHE A 45 -5.02 -9.20 -2.47
N GLU A 46 -5.06 -8.26 -1.54
CA GLU A 46 -6.27 -7.61 -1.04
C GLU A 46 -6.18 -6.11 -1.31
N LEU A 47 -6.91 -5.65 -2.32
CA LEU A 47 -7.08 -4.23 -2.58
C LEU A 47 -8.27 -3.70 -1.77
N THR A 48 -8.16 -2.49 -1.23
CA THR A 48 -9.30 -1.81 -0.61
C THR A 48 -10.49 -1.77 -1.59
N ARG A 49 -11.63 -2.32 -1.17
CA ARG A 49 -12.82 -2.46 -2.01
C ARG A 49 -13.38 -1.14 -2.51
N GLN A 50 -13.23 -0.08 -1.72
CA GLN A 50 -13.60 1.28 -2.10
C GLN A 50 -12.36 2.17 -2.00
N PRO A 51 -11.98 2.88 -3.08
CA PRO A 51 -10.92 3.87 -3.01
C PRO A 51 -11.36 5.09 -2.21
N VAL A 52 -10.39 5.80 -1.63
CA VAL A 52 -10.62 7.15 -1.10
C VAL A 52 -10.46 8.15 -2.25
N SER A 53 -11.55 8.81 -2.63
CA SER A 53 -11.50 9.91 -3.62
C SER A 53 -11.09 11.21 -2.94
N VAL A 54 -9.97 11.76 -3.36
CA VAL A 54 -9.42 13.06 -2.96
C VAL A 54 -9.55 14.01 -4.15
N ASP A 55 -10.77 14.50 -4.38
CA ASP A 55 -11.03 15.49 -5.42
C ASP A 55 -10.51 16.87 -4.99
N ARG A 56 -10.04 17.70 -5.92
CA ARG A 56 -9.65 19.09 -5.60
C ARG A 56 -10.81 19.79 -4.88
N PRO A 57 -10.54 20.64 -3.85
CA PRO A 57 -11.61 21.37 -3.17
C PRO A 57 -12.37 22.23 -4.20
N GLY A 58 -13.58 21.79 -4.54
CA GLY A 58 -14.59 22.56 -5.26
C GLY A 58 -15.56 23.15 -4.24
N ASP A 59 -16.85 22.86 -4.41
CA ASP A 59 -17.92 23.42 -3.56
C ASP A 59 -18.02 22.77 -2.17
N ASP A 60 -17.34 21.64 -1.92
CA ASP A 60 -17.38 20.91 -0.65
C ASP A 60 -15.98 20.72 -0.05
N VAL A 61 -15.51 21.77 0.62
CA VAL A 61 -14.21 21.82 1.31
C VAL A 61 -14.14 20.82 2.47
N GLU A 62 -15.26 20.54 3.14
CA GLU A 62 -15.29 19.63 4.29
C GLU A 62 -15.15 18.18 3.85
N LYS A 63 -15.81 17.78 2.75
CA LYS A 63 -15.58 16.47 2.13
C LYS A 63 -14.12 16.31 1.70
N TYR A 64 -13.53 17.34 1.08
CA TYR A 64 -12.11 17.30 0.71
C TYR A 64 -11.21 17.07 1.93
N LYS A 65 -11.38 17.85 3.00
CA LYS A 65 -10.62 17.68 4.25
C LYS A 65 -10.79 16.29 4.85
N ALA A 66 -12.01 15.75 4.85
CA ALA A 66 -12.30 14.42 5.36
C ALA A 66 -11.56 13.34 4.56
N SER A 67 -11.61 13.39 3.22
CA SER A 67 -10.87 12.47 2.35
C SER A 67 -9.35 12.55 2.56
N VAL A 68 -8.79 13.77 2.62
CA VAL A 68 -7.36 13.98 2.88
C VAL A 68 -6.96 13.39 4.23
N ARG A 69 -7.77 13.64 5.26
CA ARG A 69 -7.53 13.09 6.60
C ARG A 69 -7.52 11.56 6.59
N MET A 70 -8.47 10.91 5.92
CA MET A 70 -8.50 9.45 5.81
C MET A 70 -7.23 8.88 5.16
N VAL A 71 -6.75 9.50 4.08
CA VAL A 71 -5.51 9.07 3.42
C VAL A 71 -4.31 9.22 4.36
N LEU A 72 -4.21 10.36 5.05
CA LEU A 72 -3.11 10.61 6.00
C LEU A 72 -3.15 9.65 7.19
N GLU A 73 -4.32 9.34 7.74
CA GLU A 73 -4.48 8.35 8.81
C GLU A 73 -4.00 6.97 8.36
N TYR A 74 -4.31 6.57 7.12
CA TYR A 74 -3.83 5.30 6.58
C TYR A 74 -2.30 5.29 6.35
N ILE A 75 -1.73 6.37 5.84
CA ILE A 75 -0.27 6.51 5.69
C ILE A 75 0.43 6.43 7.05
N LEU A 76 -0.10 7.10 8.08
CA LEU A 76 0.43 7.00 9.43
C LEU A 76 0.40 5.57 9.96
N TRP A 77 -0.71 4.87 9.73
CA TRP A 77 -0.82 3.45 10.09
C TRP A 77 0.22 2.58 9.36
N LEU A 78 0.42 2.77 8.05
CA LEU A 78 1.45 2.07 7.28
C LEU A 78 2.87 2.32 7.81
N LEU A 79 3.17 3.55 8.19
CA LEU A 79 4.46 3.90 8.79
C LEU A 79 4.66 3.19 10.14
N SER A 80 3.62 3.05 10.96
CA SER A 80 3.68 2.26 12.19
C SER A 80 3.91 0.78 11.92
N GLN A 81 3.27 0.21 10.90
CA GLN A 81 3.52 -1.19 10.51
C GLN A 81 4.97 -1.39 10.02
N MET A 82 5.53 -0.41 9.31
CA MET A 82 6.93 -0.44 8.91
C MET A 82 7.86 -0.44 10.12
N GLU A 83 7.64 0.45 11.11
CA GLU A 83 8.43 0.51 12.34
C GLU A 83 8.37 -0.81 13.14
N GLU A 84 7.20 -1.44 13.24
CA GLU A 84 7.04 -2.77 13.84
C GLU A 84 7.83 -3.84 13.09
N ALA A 85 7.81 -3.81 11.76
CA ALA A 85 8.58 -4.74 10.93
C ALA A 85 10.09 -4.53 11.08
N GLU A 86 10.58 -3.28 11.16
CA GLU A 86 11.99 -2.97 11.44
C GLU A 86 12.43 -3.56 12.78
N ALA A 87 11.62 -3.37 13.83
CA ALA A 87 11.90 -3.90 15.17
C ALA A 87 11.95 -5.44 15.19
N ASN A 88 11.10 -6.11 14.40
CA ASN A 88 11.00 -7.57 14.36
C ASN A 88 12.08 -8.23 13.49
N THR A 89 12.48 -7.57 12.40
CA THR A 89 13.41 -8.13 11.40
C THR A 89 14.85 -7.65 11.55
N GLY A 90 15.07 -6.53 12.27
CA GLY A 90 16.36 -5.88 12.38
C GLY A 90 16.79 -5.11 11.12
N ILE A 91 15.91 -4.99 10.13
CA ILE A 91 16.13 -4.23 8.89
C ILE A 91 15.75 -2.76 9.14
N SER A 92 16.53 -1.82 8.61
CA SER A 92 16.20 -0.39 8.58
C SER A 92 15.81 0.00 7.16
N TRP A 93 14.64 0.61 6.99
CA TRP A 93 14.18 1.20 5.74
C TRP A 93 14.51 2.70 5.65
N ARG A 94 15.17 3.26 6.68
CA ARG A 94 15.71 4.63 6.75
C ARG A 94 17.13 4.73 6.21
#